data_AF-A0A5S3N8A8-F1
#
_entry.id   AF-A0A5S3N8A8-F1
#
_cell.length_a   1.000
_cell.length_b   1.000
_cell.length_c   1.000
_cell.angle_alpha   90.00
_cell.angle_beta   90.00
_cell.angle_gamma   90.00
#
_symmetry.space_group_name_H-M   'P 1'
#
loop_
_entity.id
_entity.type
_entity.pdbx_description
1 polymer ?
#
loop_
_entity_poly.entity_id
_entity_poly.type
_entity_poly.pdbx_seq_one_letter_code
_entity_poly.pdbx_strand_id
1 'polypeptide(L)' 'MKKQLKNNWKIFLLASLTLGLAPFNPPHIWGKLQWILGGNAFSPENGMKAKDWFDVLLHGTPWILLLISGILNIPKNKK' A
#
# COMPACT_ATOMS: atom_id res chain seq x y z
N MET A 1 -2.58 5.16 -19.40
CA MET A 1 -2.62 4.57 -18.04
C MET A 1 -2.05 3.15 -17.94
N LYS A 2 -2.65 2.09 -18.51
CA LYS A 2 -2.18 0.69 -18.32
C LYS A 2 -0.70 0.44 -18.70
N LYS A 3 -0.24 0.99 -19.82
CA LYS A 3 1.18 0.91 -20.26
C LYS A 3 2.14 1.57 -19.27
N GLN A 4 1.74 2.71 -18.69
CA GLN A 4 2.54 3.42 -17.69
C GLN A 4 2.63 2.60 -16.40
N LEU A 5 1.53 2.02 -15.94
CA LEU A 5 1.53 1.14 -14.77
C LEU A 5 2.46 -0.06 -14.99
N LYS A 6 2.37 -0.72 -16.15
CA LYS A 6 3.22 -1.86 -16.49
C LYS A 6 4.71 -1.50 -16.54
N ASN A 7 5.07 -0.39 -17.18
CA ASN A 7 6.46 0.00 -17.41
C ASN A 7 7.15 0.58 -16.17
N ASN A 8 6.39 1.25 -15.30
CA ASN A 8 6.94 1.95 -14.13
C ASN A 8 6.96 1.09 -12.85
N TRP A 9 6.87 -0.24 -12.96
CA TRP A 9 6.84 -1.16 -11.81
C TRP A 9 8.02 -0.96 -10.85
N LYS A 10 9.21 -0.61 -11.36
CA LYS A 10 10.41 -0.31 -10.56
C LYS A 10 10.22 0.90 -9.65
N ILE A 11 9.52 1.94 -10.12
CA ILE A 11 9.22 3.13 -9.32
C ILE A 11 8.28 2.74 -8.18
N PHE A 12 7.26 1.94 -8.46
CA PHE A 12 6.34 1.46 -7.41
C PHE A 12 7.05 0.55 -6.42
N LEU A 13 7.99 -0.28 -6.88
CA LEU A 13 8.83 -1.09 -6.00
C LEU A 13 9.67 -0.21 -5.09
N LEU A 14 10.41 0.75 -5.64
CA LEU A 14 11.24 1.66 -4.86
C LEU A 14 10.40 2.48 -3.88
N ALA A 15 9.26 3.02 -4.31
CA ALA A 15 8.35 3.76 -3.45
C ALA A 15 7.77 2.88 -2.33
N SER A 16 7.48 1.60 -2.60
CA SER A 16 7.00 0.65 -1.59
C SER A 16 8.07 0.35 -0.55
N LEU A 17 9.29 0.10 -1.01
CA LEU A 17 10.44 -0.19 -0.15
C LEU A 17 11.00 1.03 0.60
N THR A 18 10.55 2.24 0.27
CA THR A 18 10.97 3.48 0.94
C THR A 18 9.79 4.12 1.66
N LEU A 19 8.98 4.91 0.96
CA LEU A 19 7.80 5.58 1.52
C LEU A 19 6.81 4.57 2.12
N GLY A 20 6.57 3.44 1.46
CA GLY A 20 5.60 2.44 1.93
C GLY A 20 6.02 1.71 3.20
N LEU A 21 7.32 1.63 3.50
CA LEU A 21 7.85 1.03 4.72
C LEU A 21 8.23 2.06 5.80
N ALA A 22 8.14 3.36 5.52
CA ALA A 22 8.54 4.38 6.47
C ALA A 22 7.58 4.45 7.69
N PRO A 23 8.12 4.74 8.90
CA PRO A 23 9.49 4.53 9.32
C PRO A 23 9.81 3.02 9.37
N PHE A 24 11.04 2.60 9.07
CA PHE A 24 11.32 1.17 8.81
C PHE A 24 11.14 0.21 9.98
N ASN A 25 11.04 0.69 11.23
CA ASN A 25 10.90 -0.18 12.40
C ASN A 25 10.14 0.53 13.56
N PRO A 26 8.84 0.26 13.76
CA PRO A 26 7.91 -0.44 12.86
C PRO A 26 7.33 0.49 11.77
N PRO A 27 7.05 -0.02 10.55
CA PRO A 27 6.36 0.72 9.49
C PRO A 27 5.02 1.28 9.95
N HIS A 28 4.71 2.52 9.55
CA HIS A 28 3.40 3.12 9.85
C HIS A 28 2.27 2.21 9.36
N ILE A 29 2.38 1.69 8.13
CA ILE A 29 1.36 0.85 7.53
C ILE A 29 1.07 -0.43 8.35
N TRP A 30 2.06 -0.97 9.08
CA TRP A 30 1.91 -2.22 9.81
C TRP A 30 0.88 -2.12 10.93
N GLY A 31 1.06 -1.17 11.84
CA GLY A 31 0.12 -0.96 12.95
C GLY A 31 -1.26 -0.53 12.47
N LYS A 32 -1.34 0.24 11.37
CA LYS A 32 -2.64 0.64 10.81
C LYS A 32 -3.41 -0.54 10.22
N LEU A 33 -2.75 -1.46 9.52
CA LEU A 33 -3.38 -2.67 9.02
C LEU A 33 -3.92 -3.54 10.15
N GLN A 34 -3.15 -3.71 11.23
CA GLN A 34 -3.62 -4.43 12.41
C GLN A 34 -4.85 -3.75 13.03
N TRP A 35 -4.85 -2.43 13.11
CA TRP A 35 -5.97 -1.65 13.65
C TRP A 35 -7.23 -1.77 12.78
N ILE A 36 -7.09 -1.79 11.45
CA ILE A 36 -8.19 -2.02 10.50
C ILE A 36 -8.73 -3.45 10.63
N LEU A 37 -7.84 -4.46 10.59
CA LEU A 37 -8.22 -5.87 10.67
C LEU A 37 -8.84 -6.24 12.02
N GLY A 38 -8.43 -5.57 13.09
CA GLY A 38 -9.01 -5.72 14.42
C GLY A 38 -10.34 -4.99 14.63
N GLY A 39 -10.88 -4.30 13.62
CA GLY A 39 -12.17 -3.60 13.66
C GLY A 39 -12.19 -2.27 14.44
N ASN A 40 -11.19 -2.04 15.30
CA ASN A 40 -11.08 -0.83 16.13
C ASN A 40 -10.94 0.45 15.31
N ALA A 41 -10.47 0.40 14.07
CA ALA A 41 -10.29 1.59 13.22
C ALA A 41 -11.59 2.39 13.01
N PHE A 42 -12.75 1.75 13.15
CA PHE A 42 -14.08 2.35 12.94
C PHE A 42 -14.84 2.59 14.26
N SER A 43 -14.20 2.34 15.41
CA SER A 43 -14.80 2.59 16.72
C SER A 43 -15.10 4.09 16.90
N PRO A 44 -16.24 4.48 17.50
CA PRO A 44 -16.50 5.87 17.85
C PRO A 44 -15.49 6.44 18.85
N GLU A 45 -14.99 5.61 19.78
CA GLU A 45 -14.11 6.02 20.88
C GLU A 45 -12.64 5.83 20.53
N ASN A 46 -12.32 4.70 19.87
CA ASN A 46 -10.95 4.27 19.57
C ASN A 46 -10.66 4.21 18.07
N GLY A 47 -11.44 4.95 17.26
CA GLY A 47 -11.31 4.99 15.82
C GLY A 47 -10.05 5.72 15.36
N MET A 48 -9.68 5.46 14.11
CA MET A 48 -8.62 6.19 13.43
C MET A 48 -9.02 7.64 13.19
N LYS A 49 -8.09 8.56 13.43
CA LYS A 49 -8.24 9.97 13.07
C LYS A 49 -7.87 10.16 11.60
N ALA A 50 -8.19 11.34 11.05
CA ALA A 50 -7.89 11.67 9.66
C ALA A 50 -6.41 11.45 9.28
N LYS A 51 -5.47 11.78 10.18
CA LYS A 51 -4.04 11.54 9.97
C LYS A 51 -3.68 10.05 9.88
N ASP A 52 -4.38 9.21 10.63
CA ASP A 52 -4.12 7.76 10.63
C ASP A 52 -4.59 7.14 9.31
N TRP A 53 -5.73 7.60 8.80
CA TRP A 53 -6.21 7.26 7.45
C TRP A 53 -5.28 7.78 6.36
N PHE A 54 -4.74 8.99 6.54
CA PHE A 54 -3.73 9.54 5.64
C PHE A 54 -2.46 8.67 5.63
N ASP A 55 -2.00 8.17 6.79
CA ASP A 55 -0.89 7.23 6.85
C ASP A 55 -1.19 5.95 6.05
N VAL A 56 -2.39 5.39 6.17
CA VAL A 56 -2.81 4.20 5.39
C VAL A 56 -2.75 4.49 3.90
N LEU A 57 -3.31 5.62 3.47
CA LEU A 57 -3.31 6.01 2.07
C LEU A 57 -1.88 6.23 1.57
N LEU A 58 -1.09 7.06 2.26
CA LEU A 58 0.25 7.47 1.81
C LEU A 58 1.21 6.29 1.74
N HIS A 59 1.25 5.45 2.78
CA HIS A 59 2.18 4.33 2.86
C HIS A 59 1.64 3.11 2.11
N GLY A 60 0.31 2.94 2.01
CA GLY A 60 -0.32 1.83 1.29
C GLY A 60 -0.39 2.00 -0.23
N THR A 61 -0.49 3.23 -0.74
CA THR A 61 -0.63 3.50 -2.18
C THR A 61 0.51 2.90 -3.03
N PRO A 62 1.80 3.03 -2.65
CA PRO A 62 2.88 2.41 -3.40
C PRO A 62 2.73 0.90 -3.57
N TRP A 63 2.28 0.20 -2.53
CA TRP A 63 2.07 -1.26 -2.54
C TRP A 63 0.93 -1.65 -3.48
N ILE A 64 -0.18 -0.92 -3.45
CA ILE A 64 -1.32 -1.16 -4.36
C ILE A 64 -0.88 -0.98 -5.81
N LEU A 65 -0.14 0.09 -6.12
CA LEU A 65 0.39 0.34 -7.47
C LEU A 65 1.38 -0.75 -7.90
N LEU A 66 2.23 -1.22 -6.98
CA LEU A 66 3.15 -2.32 -7.23
C LEU A 66 2.40 -3.62 -7.54
N LEU A 67 1.37 -3.97 -6.77
CA LEU A 67 0.54 -5.16 -7.00
C LEU A 67 -0.16 -5.11 -8.37
N ILE A 68 -0.81 -3.98 -8.68
CA ILE A 68 -1.47 -3.77 -9.98
C ILE A 68 -0.44 -3.93 -11.10
N SER A 69 0.72 -3.29 -10.96
CA SER A 69 1.79 -3.36 -11.97
C SER A 69 2.35 -4.78 -12.12
N GLY A 70 2.52 -5.51 -11.03
CA GLY A 70 2.93 -6.92 -11.01
C GLY A 70 1.96 -7.79 -11.80
N ILE A 71 0.66 -7.69 -11.51
CA ILE A 71 -0.40 -8.43 -12.22
C ILE A 71 -0.38 -8.13 -13.73
N LEU A 72 -0.15 -6.87 -14.11
CA LEU A 72 -0.05 -6.46 -15.53
C LEU A 72 1.21 -6.97 -16.24
N ASN A 73 2.25 -7.33 -15.47
CA ASN A 73 3.51 -7.88 -15.98
C ASN A 73 3.54 -9.40 -15.99
N ILE A 74 2.58 -10.09 -15.38
CA ILE A 74 2.48 -11.56 -15.46
C ILE A 74 2.35 -11.96 -16.94
N PRO A 75 3.28 -12.79 -17.47
CA PRO A 75 3.17 -13.31 -18.82
C PRO A 75 1.87 -14.09 -18.96
N LYS A 76 1.08 -13.77 -19.98
CA LYS A 76 -0.07 -14.62 -20.31
C LYS A 76 0.46 -15.86 -21.01
N ASN A 77 0.39 -17.01 -20.35
CA ASN A 77 0.48 -18.26 -21.07
C ASN A 77 -0.71 -18.32 -22.03
N LYS A 78 -0.44 -18.26 -23.33
CA LYS A 78 -1.43 -18.63 -24.33
C LYS A 78 -1.60 -20.14 -24.20
N LYS A 79 -2.72 -20.56 -23.62
CA LYS A 79 -3.22 -21.91 -23.89
C LYS A 79 -3.64 -21.99 -25.34
#